data_AF-A0AB34HP02-F1
#
_entry.id   AF-A0AB34HP02-F1
#
_cell.length_a   1.000
_cell.length_b   1.000
_cell.length_c   1.000
_cell.angle_alpha   90.00
_cell.angle_beta   90.00
_cell.angle_gamma   90.00
#
_symmetry.space_group_name_H-M   'P 1'
#
loop_
_entity.id
_entity.type
_entity.pdbx_description
1 polymer ?
#
loop_
_entity_poly.entity_id
_entity_poly.type
_entity_poly.pdbx_seq_one_letter_code
_entity_poly.pdbx_strand_id
1 'polypeptide(L)'
;MLSPFRLRYLILEKVSDELVERSHIFSSFFYKCLTRKENNLTEDNPNLSMAQRRHKRVRTWTRHINIFNKDYIFVPVNESSHWYLAVICFPWLEEAVYEDFPQTIYQHSQAQQSQHDNKPIGDELNVDGVFNNVGNNNDLHTSSALSLGTEDSQSPEMNVSVPKKMCKRPCILILDSLKAASIQNTVQNLREYLEVEWEVKRKTHREFSKTNMVDLCPKVPKQDNSSDCGVYLLQYVESFFKDPIVNFELPIHLEKWFPRHVIKTKREDIRELILKLHLQQQKGSSS
;
A
#
# COMPACT_ATOMS: atom_id res chain seq x y z
N MET A 1 17.22 4.44 -10.99
CA MET A 1 16.12 5.26 -11.54
C MET A 1 14.86 4.41 -11.50
N LEU A 2 13.82 4.82 -10.76
CA LEU A 2 12.52 4.12 -10.74
C LEU A 2 11.94 4.18 -12.15
N SER A 3 12.04 3.06 -12.88
CA SER A 3 11.66 3.00 -14.28
C SER A 3 10.13 3.01 -14.40
N PRO A 4 9.51 3.93 -15.18
CA PRO A 4 8.08 3.92 -15.48
C PRO A 4 7.57 2.56 -15.95
N PHE A 5 8.45 1.75 -16.54
CA PHE A 5 8.16 0.41 -17.03
C PHE A 5 7.71 -0.54 -15.92
N ARG A 6 8.27 -0.49 -14.70
CA ARG A 6 7.91 -1.46 -13.65
C ARG A 6 6.51 -1.19 -13.10
N LEU A 7 6.16 0.06 -12.84
CA LEU A 7 4.81 0.41 -12.38
C LEU A 7 3.75 -0.01 -13.41
N ARG A 8 3.99 0.26 -14.71
CA ARG A 8 3.07 -0.15 -15.77
C ARG A 8 2.99 -1.67 -15.93
N TYR A 9 4.12 -2.37 -15.86
CA TYR A 9 4.18 -3.83 -15.96
C TYR A 9 3.48 -4.53 -14.79
N LEU A 10 3.65 -4.03 -13.56
CA LEU A 10 3.00 -4.58 -12.37
C LEU A 10 1.47 -4.54 -12.45
N ILE A 11 0.92 -3.50 -13.07
CA ILE A 11 -0.54 -3.35 -13.29
C ILE A 11 -1.03 -4.32 -14.35
N LEU A 12 -0.29 -4.50 -15.45
CA LEU A 12 -0.79 -5.21 -16.63
C LEU A 12 -0.73 -6.73 -16.54
N GLU A 13 0.14 -7.31 -15.70
CA GLU A 13 0.29 -8.77 -15.62
C GLU A 13 -0.24 -9.43 -14.35
N LYS A 14 -0.54 -8.67 -13.29
CA LYS A 14 -0.78 -9.25 -11.95
C LYS A 14 -2.01 -8.71 -11.20
N VAL A 15 -2.82 -7.85 -11.81
CA VAL A 15 -3.93 -7.18 -11.13
C VAL A 15 -5.25 -7.56 -11.80
N SER A 16 -6.34 -7.64 -11.02
CA SER A 16 -7.67 -7.85 -11.59
C SER A 16 -8.06 -6.70 -12.52
N ASP A 17 -8.72 -7.02 -13.63
CA ASP A 17 -9.13 -6.03 -14.63
C ASP A 17 -9.96 -4.90 -14.00
N GLU A 18 -10.81 -5.22 -13.02
CA GLU A 18 -11.63 -4.24 -12.29
C GLU A 18 -10.77 -3.18 -11.56
N LEU A 19 -9.74 -3.58 -10.83
CA LEU A 19 -8.89 -2.63 -10.11
C LEU A 19 -8.04 -1.79 -11.07
N VAL A 20 -7.63 -2.37 -12.20
CA VAL A 20 -6.92 -1.65 -13.26
C VAL A 20 -7.82 -0.57 -13.86
N GLU A 21 -9.08 -0.90 -14.16
CA GLU A 21 -10.06 0.05 -14.69
C GLU A 21 -10.43 1.14 -13.69
N ARG A 22 -10.45 0.83 -12.39
CA ARG A 22 -10.71 1.80 -11.32
C ARG A 22 -9.49 2.62 -10.92
N SER A 23 -8.31 2.34 -11.50
CA SER A 23 -7.05 3.00 -11.14
C SER A 23 -6.43 3.82 -12.27
N HIS A 24 -5.58 4.77 -11.90
CA HIS A 24 -4.67 5.46 -12.81
C HIS A 24 -3.32 5.66 -12.14
N ILE A 25 -2.22 5.41 -12.85
CA ILE A 25 -0.87 5.67 -12.33
C ILE A 25 -0.18 6.70 -13.20
N PHE A 26 0.16 7.83 -12.59
CA PHE A 26 1.03 8.80 -13.23
C PHE A 26 2.47 8.30 -13.27
N SER A 27 3.17 8.61 -14.35
CA SER A 27 4.62 8.44 -14.39
C SER A 27 5.29 9.32 -13.34
N SER A 28 6.49 8.95 -12.89
CA SER A 28 7.31 9.76 -11.98
C SER A 28 7.68 11.16 -12.51
N PHE A 29 7.50 11.41 -13.82
CA PHE A 29 7.68 12.73 -14.42
C PHE A 29 6.54 13.70 -14.12
N PHE A 30 5.34 13.21 -13.79
CA PHE A 30 4.16 14.04 -13.60
C PHE A 30 4.40 15.09 -12.51
N TYR A 31 4.71 14.65 -11.29
CA TYR A 31 4.86 15.56 -10.15
C TYR A 31 6.09 16.47 -10.33
N LYS A 32 7.17 15.95 -10.92
CA LYS A 32 8.35 16.73 -11.28
C LYS A 32 8.02 17.86 -12.27
N CYS A 33 7.20 17.61 -13.28
CA CYS A 33 6.77 18.63 -14.24
C CYS A 33 5.75 19.61 -13.64
N LEU A 34 4.83 19.11 -12.81
CA LEU A 34 3.85 19.94 -12.09
C LEU A 34 4.54 20.99 -11.23
N THR A 35 5.61 20.61 -10.53
CA THR A 35 6.33 21.47 -9.56
C THR A 35 7.59 22.15 -10.11
N ARG A 36 7.90 21.96 -11.41
CA ARG A 36 9.06 22.57 -12.04
C ARG A 36 9.00 24.10 -11.91
N LYS A 37 10.04 24.70 -11.32
CA LYS A 37 10.22 26.15 -11.29
C LYS A 37 10.58 26.65 -12.69
N GLU A 38 9.93 27.72 -13.12
CA GLU A 38 10.28 28.42 -14.36
C GLU A 38 11.42 29.39 -14.09
N ASN A 39 12.34 29.51 -15.05
CA ASN A 39 13.29 30.62 -15.08
C ASN A 39 12.58 31.75 -15.84
N ASN A 40 12.49 32.94 -15.25
CA ASN A 40 11.69 34.10 -15.66
C ASN A 40 11.85 34.59 -17.12
N LEU A 41 11.51 33.81 -18.15
CA LEU A 41 11.75 34.18 -19.56
C LEU A 41 10.58 33.97 -20.52
N THR A 42 9.43 33.47 -20.05
CA THR A 42 8.21 33.46 -20.87
C THR A 42 7.14 34.22 -20.13
N GLU A 43 6.63 35.27 -20.77
CA GLU A 43 5.47 36.05 -20.37
C GLU A 43 4.29 35.11 -20.08
N ASP A 44 4.22 34.66 -18.84
CA ASP A 44 3.05 33.97 -18.34
C ASP A 44 1.91 35.00 -18.31
N ASN A 45 0.79 34.66 -18.95
CA ASN A 45 -0.41 35.47 -18.95
C ASN A 45 -0.71 35.90 -17.49
N PRO A 46 -0.66 37.20 -17.16
CA PRO A 46 -0.79 37.68 -15.78
C PRO A 46 -2.12 37.28 -15.14
N ASN A 47 -3.10 36.90 -15.95
CA ASN A 47 -4.44 36.50 -15.50
C ASN A 47 -4.52 35.06 -14.97
N LEU A 48 -3.48 34.23 -15.10
CA LEU A 48 -3.52 32.84 -14.60
C LEU A 48 -2.99 32.75 -13.16
N SER A 49 -3.74 32.03 -12.32
CA SER A 49 -3.30 31.67 -10.96
C SER A 49 -2.09 30.72 -10.99
N MET A 50 -1.36 30.64 -9.88
CA MET A 50 -0.23 29.72 -9.76
C MET A 50 -0.62 28.25 -9.96
N ALA A 51 -1.82 27.86 -9.50
CA ALA A 51 -2.38 26.52 -9.71
C ALA A 51 -2.61 26.25 -11.21
N GLN A 52 -3.21 27.19 -11.93
CA GLN A 52 -3.45 27.07 -13.37
C GLN A 52 -2.15 26.99 -14.17
N ARG A 53 -1.12 27.75 -13.79
CA ARG A 53 0.21 27.68 -14.40
C ARG A 53 0.88 26.32 -14.18
N ARG A 54 0.83 25.79 -12.95
CA ARG A 54 1.30 24.43 -12.63
C ARG A 54 0.60 23.38 -13.48
N HIS A 55 -0.74 23.43 -13.50
CA HIS A 55 -1.59 22.51 -14.26
C HIS A 55 -1.26 22.53 -15.76
N LYS A 56 -1.10 23.72 -16.36
CA LYS A 56 -0.82 23.89 -17.80
C LYS A 56 0.38 23.07 -18.27
N ARG A 57 1.39 22.86 -17.41
CA ARG A 57 2.60 22.06 -17.72
C ARG A 57 2.33 20.56 -17.85
N VAL A 58 1.28 20.06 -17.21
CA VAL A 58 0.93 18.63 -17.18
C VAL A 58 -0.46 18.33 -17.76
N ARG A 59 -1.18 19.33 -18.27
CA ARG A 59 -2.55 19.20 -18.82
C ARG A 59 -2.75 18.09 -19.86
N THR A 60 -1.69 17.71 -20.57
CA THR A 60 -1.75 16.67 -21.61
C THR A 60 -1.70 15.26 -21.03
N TRP A 61 -1.24 15.07 -19.79
CA TRP A 61 -1.16 13.75 -19.16
C TRP A 61 -2.54 13.12 -19.00
N THR A 62 -3.58 13.93 -18.86
CA THR A 62 -4.97 13.49 -18.74
C THR A 62 -5.76 13.70 -20.04
N ARG A 63 -5.12 13.94 -21.20
CA ARG A 63 -5.83 14.29 -22.46
C ARG A 63 -6.94 13.29 -22.82
N HIS A 64 -6.67 12.00 -22.66
CA HIS A 64 -7.57 10.91 -23.08
C HIS A 64 -8.18 10.14 -21.89
N ILE A 65 -8.17 10.73 -20.70
CA ILE A 65 -8.69 10.08 -19.50
C ILE A 65 -9.40 11.10 -18.60
N ASN A 66 -10.45 10.67 -17.92
CA ASN A 66 -11.05 11.43 -16.83
C ASN A 66 -10.66 10.76 -15.51
N ILE A 67 -9.73 11.38 -14.78
CA ILE A 67 -9.22 10.83 -13.51
C ILE A 67 -10.29 10.85 -12.41
N PHE A 68 -11.34 11.66 -12.53
CA PHE A 68 -12.47 11.68 -11.60
C PHE A 68 -13.46 10.53 -11.80
N ASN A 69 -13.19 9.62 -12.72
CA ASN A 69 -13.91 8.35 -12.84
C ASN A 69 -13.11 7.19 -12.23
N LYS A 70 -11.96 7.49 -11.60
CA LYS A 70 -11.08 6.52 -10.96
C LYS A 70 -11.26 6.59 -9.46
N ASP A 71 -11.12 5.45 -8.81
CA ASP A 71 -11.06 5.35 -7.36
C ASP A 71 -9.68 5.64 -6.83
N TYR A 72 -8.63 5.22 -7.55
CA TYR A 72 -7.26 5.34 -7.08
C TYR A 72 -6.38 5.99 -8.13
N ILE A 73 -5.75 7.12 -7.78
CA ILE A 73 -4.79 7.80 -8.64
C ILE A 73 -3.44 7.81 -7.93
N PHE A 74 -2.49 7.05 -8.46
CA PHE A 74 -1.16 6.88 -7.90
C PHE A 74 -0.21 7.93 -8.49
N VAL A 75 0.44 8.69 -7.61
CA VAL A 75 1.43 9.71 -7.95
C VAL A 75 2.76 9.37 -7.27
N PRO A 76 3.71 8.76 -7.98
CA PRO A 76 5.07 8.60 -7.48
C PRO A 76 5.74 9.97 -7.35
N VAL A 77 6.25 10.27 -6.14
CA VAL A 77 6.92 11.54 -5.85
C VAL A 77 8.38 11.28 -5.51
N ASN A 78 9.25 12.12 -6.07
CA ASN A 78 10.67 12.15 -5.74
C ASN A 78 11.08 13.57 -5.39
N GLU A 79 11.46 13.79 -4.13
CA GLU A 79 11.97 15.06 -3.63
C GLU A 79 13.27 14.80 -2.86
N SER A 80 14.32 15.57 -3.16
CA SER A 80 15.64 15.41 -2.51
C SER A 80 16.19 13.98 -2.53
N SER A 81 16.01 13.26 -3.65
CA SER A 81 16.39 11.85 -3.84
C SER A 81 15.64 10.84 -2.95
N HIS A 82 14.56 11.27 -2.29
CA HIS A 82 13.68 10.41 -1.52
C HIS A 82 12.37 10.14 -2.26
N TRP A 83 12.03 8.86 -2.39
CA TRP A 83 10.81 8.40 -3.06
C TRP A 83 9.72 8.09 -2.05
N TYR A 84 8.52 8.59 -2.32
CA TYR A 84 7.31 8.24 -1.60
C TYR A 84 6.12 8.26 -2.55
N LEU A 85 4.98 7.73 -2.09
CA LEU A 85 3.79 7.59 -2.92
C LEU A 85 2.65 8.42 -2.36
N ALA A 86 2.05 9.27 -3.19
CA ALA A 86 0.74 9.83 -2.94
C ALA A 86 -0.32 9.02 -3.69
N VAL A 87 -1.43 8.70 -3.03
CA VAL A 87 -2.58 8.01 -3.63
C VAL A 87 -3.84 8.83 -3.38
N ILE A 88 -4.38 9.45 -4.43
CA ILE A 88 -5.65 10.16 -4.36
C ILE A 88 -6.75 9.10 -4.43
N CYS A 89 -7.59 9.04 -3.41
CA CYS A 89 -8.62 8.04 -3.23
C CYS A 89 -10.01 8.66 -3.35
N PHE A 90 -10.89 8.00 -4.11
CA PHE A 90 -12.28 8.37 -4.37
C PHE A 90 -12.50 9.87 -4.62
N PRO A 91 -11.76 10.48 -5.57
CA PRO A 91 -11.88 11.92 -5.85
C PRO A 91 -13.26 12.32 -6.38
N TRP A 92 -14.15 11.37 -6.67
CA TRP A 92 -15.53 11.60 -7.09
C TRP A 92 -16.54 11.68 -5.93
N LEU A 93 -16.19 11.20 -4.73
CA LEU A 93 -17.03 11.35 -3.53
C LEU A 93 -16.91 12.77 -2.98
N GLU A 94 -18.01 13.35 -2.51
CA GLU A 94 -18.01 14.66 -1.82
C GLU A 94 -17.64 14.54 -0.35
N GLU A 95 -18.08 13.47 0.31
CA GLU A 95 -17.87 13.25 1.74
C GLU A 95 -17.57 11.77 2.04
N ALA A 96 -17.29 11.47 3.30
CA ALA A 96 -17.13 10.09 3.75
C ALA A 96 -18.46 9.34 3.68
N VAL A 97 -18.44 8.14 3.10
CA VAL A 97 -19.57 7.21 3.03
C VAL A 97 -19.25 5.96 3.83
N TYR A 98 -20.29 5.41 4.47
CA TYR A 98 -20.20 4.19 5.27
C TYR A 98 -21.11 3.14 4.65
N GLU A 99 -20.52 2.03 4.22
CA GLU A 99 -21.23 0.92 3.59
C GLU A 99 -21.11 -0.33 4.47
N ASP A 100 -22.11 -1.21 4.47
CA ASP A 100 -21.99 -2.49 5.15
C ASP A 100 -21.00 -3.40 4.40
N PHE A 101 -20.31 -4.29 5.12
CA PHE A 101 -19.38 -5.23 4.50
C PHE A 101 -20.11 -6.15 3.49
N PRO A 102 -19.70 -6.22 2.21
CA PRO A 102 -20.27 -7.18 1.28
C PRO A 102 -19.90 -8.59 1.75
N GLN A 103 -20.92 -9.44 1.92
CA GLN A 103 -20.80 -10.79 2.50
C GLN A 103 -19.85 -11.73 1.73
N THR A 104 -19.48 -11.39 0.49
CA THR A 104 -18.54 -12.13 -0.35
C THR A 104 -17.09 -12.10 0.15
N ILE A 105 -16.65 -11.09 0.91
CA ILE A 105 -15.27 -11.00 1.41
C ILE A 105 -15.00 -11.99 2.56
N TYR A 106 -16.02 -12.38 3.32
CA TYR A 106 -15.91 -13.34 4.43
C TYR A 106 -15.45 -14.74 3.98
N GLN A 107 -15.69 -15.13 2.72
CA GLN A 107 -15.30 -16.44 2.22
C GLN A 107 -13.81 -16.52 1.85
N HIS A 108 -13.18 -15.41 1.44
CA HIS A 108 -11.76 -15.41 1.09
C HIS A 108 -10.83 -15.33 2.31
N SER A 109 -11.25 -14.67 3.40
CA SER A 109 -10.47 -14.61 4.64
C SER A 109 -10.44 -15.94 5.40
N GLN A 110 -11.54 -16.70 5.42
CA GLN A 110 -11.57 -18.02 6.08
C GLN A 110 -10.86 -19.13 5.27
N ALA A 111 -10.79 -19.01 3.93
CA ALA A 111 -10.06 -19.96 3.10
C ALA A 111 -8.53 -19.91 3.30
N GLN A 112 -7.98 -18.82 3.84
CA GLN A 112 -6.55 -18.69 4.14
C GLN A 112 -6.17 -19.08 5.58
N GLN A 113 -7.14 -19.31 6.47
CA GLN A 113 -6.91 -19.72 7.86
C GLN A 113 -7.06 -21.24 8.12
N SER A 114 -7.52 -22.01 7.13
CA SER A 114 -7.77 -23.46 7.27
C SER A 114 -6.66 -24.38 6.70
N GLN A 115 -5.44 -23.86 6.49
CA GLN A 115 -4.29 -24.67 6.00
C GLN A 115 -3.08 -24.73 6.95
N HIS A 116 -3.24 -24.40 8.22
CA HIS A 116 -2.26 -24.76 9.25
C HIS A 116 -2.99 -25.40 10.43
N ASP A 117 -3.27 -26.70 10.32
CA ASP A 117 -2.88 -27.70 11.31
C ASP A 117 -3.34 -29.10 10.88
N ASN A 118 -2.51 -30.10 11.20
CA ASN A 118 -2.60 -31.55 10.98
C ASN A 118 -1.81 -32.10 9.79
N LYS A 119 -0.53 -32.40 10.05
CA LYS A 119 0.18 -33.50 9.39
C LYS A 119 0.72 -34.45 10.46
N PRO A 120 0.27 -35.72 10.54
CA PRO A 120 0.93 -36.72 11.36
C PRO A 120 2.22 -37.16 10.67
N ILE A 121 3.30 -37.24 11.46
CA ILE A 121 4.57 -37.87 11.06
C ILE A 121 4.41 -39.36 11.36
N GLY A 122 4.35 -40.17 10.30
CA GLY A 122 4.63 -41.60 10.38
C GLY A 122 6.04 -41.83 9.85
N ASP A 123 6.84 -42.57 10.60
CA ASP A 123 7.86 -43.49 10.08
C ASP A 123 8.19 -44.49 11.20
N GLU A 124 7.81 -45.75 10.96
CA GLU A 124 8.21 -46.91 11.74
C GLU A 124 9.63 -47.32 11.36
N LEU A 125 10.50 -47.56 12.35
CA LEU A 125 11.50 -48.62 12.30
C LEU A 125 11.63 -49.25 13.69
N ASN A 126 11.35 -50.55 13.75
CA ASN A 126 11.43 -51.39 14.92
C ASN A 126 12.52 -52.45 14.66
N VAL A 127 13.56 -52.51 15.49
CA VAL A 127 14.46 -53.67 15.62
C VAL A 127 14.97 -53.78 17.06
N ASP A 128 14.50 -54.82 17.74
CA ASP A 128 15.08 -55.69 18.77
C ASP A 128 16.25 -55.22 19.68
N GLY A 129 15.97 -55.20 20.99
CA GLY A 129 16.54 -56.17 21.95
C GLY A 129 17.93 -55.93 22.58
N VAL A 130 17.96 -56.07 23.92
CA VAL A 130 19.04 -56.62 24.80
C VAL A 130 19.87 -55.61 25.66
N PHE A 131 19.53 -55.61 26.97
CA PHE A 131 20.33 -55.48 28.21
C PHE A 131 21.32 -54.30 28.44
N ASN A 132 21.08 -53.50 29.49
CA ASN A 132 21.73 -53.68 30.81
C ASN A 132 21.29 -52.67 31.87
N ASN A 133 21.47 -53.09 33.11
CA ASN A 133 20.93 -52.60 34.38
C ASN A 133 21.94 -51.70 35.14
N VAL A 134 21.53 -51.20 36.32
CA VAL A 134 22.29 -50.46 37.36
C VAL A 134 22.32 -48.94 37.13
N GLY A 135 21.88 -48.03 38.02
CA GLY A 135 21.43 -48.09 39.41
C GLY A 135 21.94 -46.83 40.12
N ASN A 136 21.07 -46.01 40.75
CA ASN A 136 21.23 -45.51 42.12
C ASN A 136 20.16 -44.49 42.53
N ASN A 137 19.69 -44.68 43.76
CA ASN A 137 18.77 -43.85 44.53
C ASN A 137 19.47 -42.59 45.08
N ASN A 138 18.68 -41.58 45.48
CA ASN A 138 18.58 -41.10 46.87
C ASN A 138 17.73 -39.81 46.99
N ASP A 139 16.59 -39.97 47.65
CA ASP A 139 15.90 -39.14 48.65
C ASP A 139 16.42 -37.71 48.98
N LEU A 140 15.50 -36.75 49.22
CA LEU A 140 14.94 -36.45 50.56
C LEU A 140 14.42 -34.99 50.70
N HIS A 141 13.18 -34.90 51.19
CA HIS A 141 12.45 -33.82 51.91
C HIS A 141 13.01 -32.39 52.06
N THR A 142 12.11 -31.40 51.90
CA THR A 142 11.67 -30.54 53.02
C THR A 142 10.39 -29.74 52.68
N SER A 143 9.50 -29.69 53.67
CA SER A 143 8.14 -29.14 53.73
C SER A 143 8.08 -27.66 54.14
N SER A 144 7.05 -26.93 53.68
CA SER A 144 6.20 -26.09 54.56
C SER A 144 4.93 -25.54 53.86
N ALA A 145 3.79 -26.12 54.22
CA ALA A 145 2.47 -25.56 54.57
C ALA A 145 1.82 -24.33 53.87
N LEU A 146 0.59 -24.58 53.37
CA LEU A 146 -0.70 -23.85 53.49
C LEU A 146 -0.80 -22.43 52.89
N SER A 147 -1.72 -22.16 51.96
CA SER A 147 -3.15 -21.96 52.28
C SER A 147 -4.09 -22.01 51.07
N LEU A 148 -5.33 -22.38 51.39
CA LEU A 148 -6.52 -22.55 50.57
C LEU A 148 -7.09 -21.20 50.08
N GLY A 149 -7.55 -21.14 48.83
CA GLY A 149 -8.26 -19.99 48.26
C GLY A 149 -8.75 -20.28 46.85
N THR A 150 -9.92 -20.90 46.74
CA THR A 150 -10.73 -21.02 45.52
C THR A 150 -11.26 -19.65 45.12
N GLU A 151 -10.86 -19.14 43.95
CA GLU A 151 -11.64 -18.16 43.19
C GLU A 151 -11.62 -18.50 41.70
N ASP A 152 -12.80 -18.87 41.23
CA ASP A 152 -13.18 -19.11 39.86
C ASP A 152 -13.09 -17.78 39.08
N SER A 153 -12.11 -17.66 38.19
CA SER A 153 -11.95 -16.50 37.33
C SER A 153 -12.27 -16.89 35.89
N GLN A 154 -13.56 -16.85 35.56
CA GLN A 154 -14.03 -16.73 34.19
C GLN A 154 -13.49 -15.41 33.63
N SER A 155 -12.53 -15.49 32.71
CA SER A 155 -12.11 -14.35 31.91
C SER A 155 -13.25 -13.94 30.99
N PRO A 156 -13.60 -12.64 30.90
CA PRO A 156 -14.61 -12.20 29.95
C PRO A 156 -14.01 -12.29 28.55
N GLU A 157 -14.58 -13.17 27.74
CA GLU A 157 -14.40 -13.15 26.28
C GLU A 157 -14.74 -11.74 25.78
N MET A 158 -13.70 -10.94 25.49
CA MET A 158 -13.87 -9.72 24.73
C MET A 158 -14.29 -10.11 23.32
N ASN A 159 -15.60 -10.15 23.10
CA ASN A 159 -16.21 -10.09 21.79
C ASN A 159 -15.72 -8.82 21.09
N VAL A 160 -14.61 -8.93 20.35
CA VAL A 160 -14.16 -7.89 19.44
C VAL A 160 -15.23 -7.81 18.35
N SER A 161 -16.15 -6.86 18.50
CA SER A 161 -17.12 -6.53 17.47
C SER A 161 -16.36 -6.04 16.24
N VAL A 162 -16.18 -6.94 15.27
CA VAL A 162 -15.62 -6.61 13.95
C VAL A 162 -16.44 -5.43 13.38
N PRO A 163 -15.80 -4.35 12.88
CA PRO A 163 -16.53 -3.24 12.30
C PRO A 163 -17.42 -3.75 11.15
N LYS A 164 -18.74 -3.70 11.36
CA LYS A 164 -19.73 -4.13 10.37
C LYS A 164 -19.82 -3.18 9.15
N LYS A 165 -19.10 -2.05 9.19
CA LYS A 165 -19.14 -0.98 8.19
C LYS A 165 -17.74 -0.62 7.70
N MET A 166 -17.61 -0.41 6.39
CA MET A 166 -16.42 0.12 5.75
C MET A 166 -16.60 1.63 5.48
N CYS A 167 -15.55 2.42 5.73
CA CYS A 167 -15.53 3.84 5.38
C CYS A 167 -14.78 4.05 4.05
N LYS A 168 -15.41 4.72 3.09
CA LYS A 168 -14.75 5.31 1.91
C LYS A 168 -14.86 6.82 1.99
N ARG A 169 -13.84 7.56 1.54
CA ARG A 169 -13.86 9.03 1.55
C ARG A 169 -12.92 9.62 0.49
N PRO A 170 -13.17 10.84 0.01
CA PRO A 170 -12.18 11.58 -0.74
C PRO A 170 -10.98 11.90 0.15
N CYS A 171 -9.79 11.41 -0.19
CA CYS A 171 -8.57 11.70 0.57
C CYS A 171 -7.30 11.54 -0.25
N ILE A 172 -6.18 12.05 0.25
CA ILE A 172 -4.84 11.80 -0.29
C ILE A 172 -4.05 10.96 0.72
N LEU A 173 -3.80 9.69 0.42
CA LEU A 173 -2.92 8.85 1.22
C LEU A 173 -1.46 9.16 0.90
N ILE A 174 -0.61 9.21 1.94
CA ILE A 174 0.84 9.36 1.81
C ILE A 174 1.51 8.11 2.37
N LEU A 175 2.11 7.31 1.49
CA LEU A 175 2.83 6.10 1.84
C LEU A 175 4.34 6.36 1.71
N ASP A 176 4.99 6.45 2.86
CA ASP A 176 6.38 6.88 2.97
C ASP A 176 7.14 5.99 3.95
N SER A 177 8.26 5.42 3.51
CA SER A 177 9.13 4.56 4.32
C SER A 177 10.05 5.32 5.29
N LEU A 178 10.31 6.63 5.10
CA LEU A 178 11.20 7.47 5.94
C LEU A 178 10.54 8.70 6.56
N LYS A 179 9.43 9.20 5.99
CA LYS A 179 8.78 10.51 6.25
C LYS A 179 9.52 11.69 5.61
N ALA A 180 8.97 12.20 4.50
CA ALA A 180 9.42 13.39 3.82
C ALA A 180 8.99 14.67 4.55
N ALA A 181 9.84 15.70 4.56
CA ALA A 181 9.52 16.99 5.17
C ALA A 181 8.50 17.81 4.34
N SER A 182 8.42 17.53 3.04
CA SER A 182 7.65 18.30 2.04
C SER A 182 6.24 17.76 1.78
N ILE A 183 5.76 16.79 2.56
CA ILE A 183 4.46 16.14 2.36
C ILE A 183 3.32 17.16 2.23
N GLN A 184 3.28 18.17 3.10
CA GLN A 184 2.19 19.15 3.10
C GLN A 184 2.19 20.02 1.83
N ASN A 185 3.36 20.37 1.30
CA ASN A 185 3.47 21.07 0.02
C ASN A 185 2.99 20.19 -1.13
N THR A 186 3.32 18.89 -1.10
CA THR A 186 2.86 17.92 -2.10
C THR A 186 1.36 17.76 -2.10
N VAL A 187 0.76 17.56 -0.93
CA VAL A 187 -0.69 17.45 -0.80
C VAL A 187 -1.37 18.72 -1.31
N GLN A 188 -0.85 19.92 -0.95
CA GLN A 188 -1.41 21.18 -1.43
C GLN A 188 -1.34 21.30 -2.96
N ASN A 189 -0.19 21.01 -3.56
CA ASN A 189 -0.03 21.04 -5.02
C ASN A 189 -0.97 20.04 -5.74
N LEU A 190 -1.23 18.88 -5.14
CA LEU A 190 -2.14 17.89 -5.70
C LEU A 190 -3.60 18.33 -5.59
N ARG A 191 -4.02 18.90 -4.46
CA ARG A 191 -5.37 19.47 -4.31
C ARG A 191 -5.65 20.55 -5.36
N GLU A 192 -4.74 21.51 -5.50
CA GLU A 192 -4.87 22.56 -6.51
C GLU A 192 -4.83 22.04 -7.95
N TYR A 193 -4.04 20.99 -8.21
CA TYR A 193 -4.06 20.29 -9.49
C TYR A 193 -5.46 19.70 -9.77
N LEU A 194 -6.08 19.07 -8.77
CA LEU A 194 -7.42 18.50 -8.88
C LEU A 194 -8.49 19.57 -9.10
N GLU A 195 -8.40 20.73 -8.45
CA GLU A 195 -9.35 21.84 -8.65
C GLU A 195 -9.36 22.30 -10.12
N VAL A 196 -8.18 22.59 -10.66
CA VAL A 196 -8.05 23.04 -12.04
C VAL A 196 -8.43 21.92 -13.02
N GLU A 197 -8.01 20.69 -12.77
CA GLU A 197 -8.38 19.55 -13.62
C GLU A 197 -9.90 19.28 -13.59
N TRP A 198 -10.55 19.45 -12.43
CA TRP A 198 -12.00 19.32 -12.28
C TRP A 198 -12.73 20.36 -13.12
N GLU A 199 -12.33 21.62 -13.04
CA GLU A 199 -12.90 22.69 -13.85
C GLU A 199 -12.72 22.41 -15.35
N VAL A 200 -11.53 21.94 -15.76
CA VAL A 200 -11.24 21.59 -17.15
C VAL A 200 -12.13 20.45 -17.65
N LYS A 201 -12.33 19.40 -16.84
CA LYS A 201 -13.03 18.17 -17.24
C LYS A 201 -14.54 18.22 -17.06
N ARG A 202 -15.02 18.79 -15.96
CA ARG A 202 -16.42 18.82 -15.55
C ARG A 202 -17.09 20.18 -15.74
N LYS A 203 -16.36 21.23 -16.13
CA LYS A 203 -16.89 22.58 -16.40
C LYS A 203 -17.67 23.19 -15.24
N THR A 204 -17.35 22.76 -14.02
CA THR A 204 -17.93 23.22 -12.76
C THR A 204 -16.79 23.53 -11.80
N HIS A 205 -17.06 24.32 -10.76
CA HIS A 205 -16.08 24.57 -9.71
C HIS A 205 -16.27 23.55 -8.58
N ARG A 206 -15.16 23.01 -8.09
CA ARG A 206 -15.10 22.19 -6.89
C ARG A 206 -13.82 22.49 -6.16
N GLU A 207 -13.95 22.84 -4.89
CA GLU A 207 -12.83 23.07 -3.99
C GLU A 207 -12.27 21.73 -3.50
N PHE A 208 -10.95 21.61 -3.40
CA PHE A 208 -10.28 20.50 -2.72
C PHE A 208 -9.43 21.09 -1.60
N SER A 209 -9.93 21.07 -0.37
CA SER A 209 -9.35 21.65 0.82
C SER A 209 -8.93 20.60 1.85
N LYS A 210 -8.33 21.04 2.97
CA LYS A 210 -7.95 20.15 4.08
C LYS A 210 -9.14 19.48 4.76
N THR A 211 -10.33 20.07 4.68
CA THR A 211 -11.53 19.54 5.34
C THR A 211 -12.29 18.57 4.44
N ASN A 212 -12.40 18.87 3.14
CA ASN A 212 -13.15 18.04 2.20
C ASN A 212 -12.33 16.90 1.56
N MET A 213 -10.99 17.02 1.51
CA MET A 213 -10.09 16.00 1.00
C MET A 213 -8.86 15.92 1.89
N VAL A 214 -9.06 15.28 3.04
CA VAL A 214 -8.03 15.09 4.08
C VAL A 214 -6.81 14.35 3.54
N ASP A 215 -5.62 14.71 4.00
CA ASP A 215 -4.43 13.88 3.83
C ASP A 215 -4.28 12.91 4.99
N LEU A 216 -3.99 11.64 4.68
CA LEU A 216 -3.82 10.58 5.66
C LEU A 216 -2.43 9.96 5.49
N CYS A 217 -1.75 9.70 6.60
CA CYS A 217 -0.44 9.02 6.60
C CYS A 217 -0.58 7.65 7.30
N PRO A 218 -1.02 6.59 6.58
CA PRO A 218 -1.10 5.25 7.13
C PRO A 218 0.23 4.78 7.74
N LYS A 219 0.13 3.95 8.78
CA LYS A 219 1.32 3.36 9.41
C LYS A 219 1.81 2.19 8.55
N VAL A 220 2.68 2.47 7.58
CA VAL A 220 3.26 1.49 6.65
C VAL A 220 4.60 0.90 7.15
N PRO A 221 5.07 -0.24 6.60
CA PRO A 221 6.39 -0.78 6.93
C PRO A 221 7.48 0.24 6.59
N LYS A 222 8.39 0.48 7.54
CA LYS A 222 9.47 1.47 7.38
C LYS A 222 10.75 0.83 6.86
N GLN A 223 11.57 1.62 6.18
CA GLN A 223 12.90 1.20 5.77
C GLN A 223 13.92 1.45 6.88
N ASP A 224 14.97 0.64 6.89
CA ASP A 224 16.09 0.70 7.83
C ASP A 224 17.39 1.23 7.20
N ASN A 225 17.35 1.58 5.92
CA ASN A 225 18.48 2.08 5.15
C ASN A 225 18.13 3.39 4.39
N SER A 226 19.08 3.95 3.63
CA SER A 226 18.93 5.25 2.96
C SER A 226 18.60 5.17 1.45
N SER A 227 18.52 3.97 0.86
CA SER A 227 18.46 3.82 -0.61
C SER A 227 17.28 3.00 -1.14
N ASP A 228 16.54 2.32 -0.25
CA ASP A 228 15.41 1.45 -0.62
C ASP A 228 14.06 2.16 -0.75
N CYS A 229 13.97 3.47 -0.58
CA CYS A 229 12.69 4.19 -0.65
C CYS A 229 11.94 3.95 -1.97
N GLY A 230 12.69 3.83 -3.08
CA GLY A 230 12.10 3.46 -4.37
C GLY A 230 11.62 2.01 -4.47
N VAL A 231 12.24 1.08 -3.73
CA VAL A 231 11.82 -0.33 -3.64
C VAL A 231 10.55 -0.45 -2.80
N TYR A 232 10.47 0.27 -1.67
CA TYR A 232 9.27 0.37 -0.84
C TYR A 232 8.11 0.97 -1.62
N LEU A 233 8.33 2.02 -2.42
CA LEU A 233 7.31 2.60 -3.30
C LEU A 233 6.69 1.54 -4.23
N LEU A 234 7.53 0.72 -4.89
CA LEU A 234 7.03 -0.37 -5.74
C LEU A 234 6.25 -1.39 -4.92
N GLN A 235 6.75 -1.77 -3.75
CA GLN A 235 6.07 -2.73 -2.89
C GLN A 235 4.73 -2.20 -2.37
N TYR A 236 4.59 -0.91 -2.08
CA TYR A 236 3.32 -0.31 -1.69
C TYR A 236 2.29 -0.45 -2.80
N VAL A 237 2.67 -0.14 -4.05
CA VAL A 237 1.78 -0.30 -5.21
C VAL A 237 1.39 -1.77 -5.40
N GLU A 238 2.36 -2.69 -5.35
CA GLU A 238 2.07 -4.13 -5.48
C GLU A 238 1.14 -4.65 -4.38
N SER A 239 1.37 -4.23 -3.13
CA SER A 239 0.55 -4.65 -1.99
C SER A 239 -0.85 -4.07 -2.07
N PHE A 240 -0.99 -2.81 -2.53
CA PHE A 240 -2.28 -2.17 -2.75
C PHE A 240 -3.11 -2.88 -3.81
N PHE A 241 -2.51 -3.33 -4.91
CA PHE A 241 -3.27 -4.08 -5.91
C PHE A 241 -3.56 -5.53 -5.51
N LYS A 242 -2.73 -6.13 -4.66
CA LYS A 242 -2.97 -7.48 -4.13
C LYS A 242 -4.07 -7.49 -3.07
N ASP A 243 -4.06 -6.51 -2.18
CA ASP A 243 -5.00 -6.34 -1.07
C ASP A 243 -5.29 -4.83 -0.89
N PRO A 244 -6.29 -4.30 -1.62
CA PRO A 244 -6.62 -2.88 -1.60
C PRO A 244 -7.08 -2.39 -0.23
N ILE A 245 -6.78 -1.13 0.07
CA ILE A 245 -7.33 -0.48 1.26
C ILE A 245 -8.82 -0.24 1.01
N VAL A 246 -9.67 -0.94 1.77
CA VAL A 246 -11.14 -0.83 1.68
C VAL A 246 -11.75 0.02 2.78
N ASN A 247 -11.05 0.20 3.91
CA ASN A 247 -11.50 1.03 5.03
C ASN A 247 -10.55 2.21 5.27
N PHE A 248 -11.08 3.42 5.19
CA PHE A 248 -10.39 4.70 5.35
C PHE A 248 -10.66 5.35 6.71
N GLU A 249 -11.19 4.59 7.65
CA GLU A 249 -11.30 5.01 9.04
C GLU A 249 -9.90 5.10 9.68
N LEU A 250 -9.69 6.16 10.47
CA LEU A 250 -8.41 6.40 11.11
C LEU A 250 -8.36 5.70 12.48
N PRO A 251 -7.19 5.18 12.90
CA PRO A 251 -5.93 5.09 12.15
C PRO A 251 -5.91 3.91 11.15
N ILE A 252 -5.32 4.15 9.96
CA ILE A 252 -5.07 3.09 8.98
C ILE A 252 -3.76 2.36 9.34
N HIS A 253 -3.89 1.11 9.78
CA HIS A 253 -2.79 0.25 10.22
C HIS A 253 -2.32 -0.70 9.10
N LEU A 254 -1.08 -0.51 8.64
CA LEU A 254 -0.47 -1.28 7.56
C LEU A 254 0.95 -1.72 7.93
N GLU A 255 1.31 -1.75 9.22
CA GLU A 255 2.69 -1.97 9.68
C GLU A 255 3.23 -3.36 9.27
N LYS A 256 2.31 -4.30 9.02
CA LYS A 256 2.58 -5.68 8.60
C LYS A 256 2.05 -5.98 7.18
N TRP A 257 1.84 -4.96 6.35
CA TRP A 257 1.23 -5.10 5.02
C TRP A 257 1.97 -6.07 4.09
N PHE A 258 3.30 -6.16 4.26
CA PHE A 258 4.13 -7.17 3.61
C PHE A 258 5.30 -7.56 4.52
N PRO A 259 5.78 -8.81 4.43
CA PRO A 259 6.90 -9.27 5.23
C PRO A 259 8.23 -8.68 4.74
N ARG A 260 9.18 -8.45 5.66
CA ARG A 260 10.47 -7.80 5.37
C ARG A 260 11.32 -8.52 4.33
N HIS A 261 11.22 -9.85 4.24
CA HIS A 261 12.02 -10.62 3.28
C HIS A 261 11.68 -10.26 1.82
N VAL A 262 10.43 -9.85 1.54
CA VAL A 262 10.00 -9.44 0.21
C VAL A 262 10.78 -8.23 -0.27
N ILE A 263 11.08 -7.26 0.61
CA ILE A 263 11.90 -6.10 0.25
C ILE A 263 13.36 -6.50 -0.01
N LYS A 264 13.90 -7.42 0.79
CA LYS A 264 15.31 -7.85 0.68
C LYS A 264 15.62 -8.47 -0.68
N THR A 265 14.72 -9.28 -1.24
CA THR A 265 14.91 -9.93 -2.55
C THR A 265 14.47 -9.07 -3.72
N LYS A 266 13.63 -8.04 -3.47
CA LYS A 266 12.92 -7.32 -4.53
C LYS A 266 13.80 -6.73 -5.62
N ARG A 267 15.00 -6.27 -5.28
CA ARG A 267 15.96 -5.73 -6.26
C ARG A 267 16.41 -6.81 -7.24
N GLU A 268 16.69 -8.01 -6.75
CA GLU A 268 17.05 -9.14 -7.59
C GLU A 268 15.84 -9.61 -8.41
N ASP A 269 14.66 -9.73 -7.79
CA ASP A 269 13.42 -10.10 -8.47
C ASP A 269 13.09 -9.13 -9.64
N ILE A 270 13.38 -7.84 -9.47
CA ILE A 270 13.23 -6.84 -10.53
C ILE A 270 14.27 -7.03 -11.64
N ARG A 271 15.53 -7.27 -11.27
CA ARG A 271 16.63 -7.50 -12.20
C ARG A 271 16.36 -8.74 -13.06
N GLU A 272 16.05 -9.86 -12.44
CA GLU A 272 15.73 -11.12 -13.13
C GLU A 272 14.56 -10.96 -14.10
N LEU A 273 13.52 -10.22 -13.70
CA LEU A 273 12.37 -9.98 -14.57
C LEU A 273 12.73 -9.13 -15.80
N ILE A 274 13.55 -8.09 -15.63
CA ILE A 274 14.02 -7.27 -16.74
C ILE A 274 14.81 -8.13 -17.74
N LEU A 275 15.70 -8.99 -17.23
CA LEU A 275 16.48 -9.91 -18.06
C LEU A 275 15.58 -10.90 -18.81
N LYS A 276 14.57 -11.47 -18.13
CA LYS A 276 13.59 -12.36 -18.74
C LYS A 276 12.83 -11.69 -19.88
N LEU A 277 12.31 -10.48 -19.67
CA LEU A 277 11.56 -9.73 -20.69
C LEU A 277 12.44 -9.36 -21.89
N HIS A 278 13.70 -8.99 -21.64
CA HIS A 278 14.67 -8.69 -22.70
C HIS A 278 14.90 -9.91 -23.62
N LEU A 279 15.09 -11.10 -23.04
CA LEU A 279 15.27 -12.34 -23.80
C LEU A 279 14.01 -12.73 -24.60
N GLN A 280 12.82 -12.49 -24.05
CA GLN A 280 11.55 -12.74 -24.76
C GLN A 280 11.38 -11.85 -25.99
N GLN A 281 11.74 -10.57 -25.89
CA GLN A 281 11.66 -9.62 -27.01
C GLN A 281 12.64 -9.95 -28.15
N GLN A 282 13.84 -10.44 -27.82
CA GLN A 282 14.81 -10.90 -28.82
C GLN A 282 14.32 -12.12 -29.59
N LYS A 283 13.69 -13.09 -28.91
CA LYS A 283 13.11 -14.27 -29.56
C LYS A 283 11.97 -13.90 -30.53
N GLY A 284 11.12 -12.95 -30.15
CA GLY A 284 10.01 -12.50 -31.01
C GLY A 284 10.42 -11.63 -32.21
N SER A 285 11.64 -11.09 -32.22
CA SER A 285 12.17 -10.30 -33.35
C SER A 285 12.93 -11.13 -34.39
N SER A 286 13.08 -12.44 -34.13
CA SER A 286 13.79 -13.39 -35.00
C SER A 286 12.84 -14.30 -35.79
N SER A 287 11.57 -13.93 -35.92
CA SER A 287 10.51 -14.63 -36.67
C SER A 287 9.77 -13.62 -37.54
#